data_AF-A0A8F8SR22-F1
#
_entry.id   AF-A0A8F8SR22-F1
#
_cell.length_a   1.000
_cell.length_b   1.000
_cell.length_c   1.000
_cell.angle_alpha   90.00
_cell.angle_beta   90.00
_cell.angle_gamma   90.00
#
_symmetry.space_group_name_H-M   'P 1'
#
loop_
_entity.id
_entity.type
_entity.pdbx_description
1 polymer ?
#
loop_
_entity_poly.entity_id
_entity_poly.type
_entity_poly.pdbx_seq_one_letter_code
_entity_poly.pdbx_strand_id
1 'polypeptide(L)'
;MFFNFFNSKKFVFRIDFEIVRDEFYNSVSFLFEKFAGLFGYPENPGMPTYYPFEWATSPKGLLLKSLPKHQAVPASMQPQNLVNMLFGDTPQLDPIVKSTYTTGHEGFYNFYVLHYQNMYFLPDWLSKFLQIQFDICIDTEVLDTIQKNLFVFLIVYGEIVFIRTCFFWFLTINPYTYPWVLAVALVDWTDDVLQGFTPSIFGVNITSAIYMMIIGRLADSLNHLVFTMPYLPSEGEKTTLFINGEVKRVIIFHYLPNLWYNYPIPNELREHWYNKEPEVLEFMQKAYGELGIKFTPDNITKTDIDPFDPETKERLFSIYEKLLSIYGSLVIPDNQNYIDINYFIPIDLINNLINI
;
A
#
# COMPACT_ATOMS: atom_id res chain seq x y z
N MET A 1 17.49 2.71 -91.82
CA MET A 1 16.71 1.45 -91.71
C MET A 1 16.72 1.06 -90.23
N PHE A 2 15.60 1.35 -89.54
CA PHE A 2 15.18 0.88 -88.20
C PHE A 2 16.13 1.18 -87.00
N PHE A 3 15.85 2.13 -86.09
CA PHE A 3 14.67 2.22 -85.21
C PHE A 3 14.17 0.83 -84.79
N ASN A 4 14.74 0.25 -83.73
CA ASN A 4 14.10 -0.70 -82.79
C ASN A 4 15.12 -1.31 -81.81
N PHE A 5 15.62 -0.53 -80.85
CA PHE A 5 16.32 -1.07 -79.67
C PHE A 5 15.50 -0.96 -78.38
N PHE A 6 14.18 -0.76 -78.52
CA PHE A 6 13.19 -0.84 -77.44
C PHE A 6 12.19 -1.96 -77.74
N ASN A 7 12.63 -3.22 -77.73
CA ASN A 7 11.73 -4.33 -77.43
C ASN A 7 12.51 -5.63 -77.27
N SER A 8 12.71 -6.08 -76.03
CA SER A 8 12.52 -7.49 -75.67
C SER A 8 12.79 -7.65 -74.17
N LYS A 9 11.67 -7.89 -73.47
CA LYS A 9 11.59 -8.56 -72.16
C LYS A 9 12.09 -7.78 -70.95
N LYS A 10 11.19 -6.90 -70.47
CA LYS A 10 10.96 -6.74 -69.03
C LYS A 10 10.91 -8.13 -68.39
N PHE A 11 11.96 -8.51 -67.66
CA PHE A 11 11.88 -9.58 -66.66
C PHE A 11 11.04 -9.02 -65.52
N VAL A 12 9.72 -9.08 -65.67
CA VAL A 12 8.79 -8.87 -64.58
C VAL A 12 8.93 -10.11 -63.70
N PHE A 13 9.56 -9.97 -62.54
CA PHE A 13 9.37 -10.91 -61.44
C PHE A 13 7.89 -10.84 -61.06
N ARG A 14 7.06 -11.58 -61.79
CA ARG A 14 5.71 -11.91 -61.35
C ARG A 14 5.89 -13.03 -60.34
N ILE A 15 6.34 -12.66 -59.15
CA ILE A 15 6.22 -13.52 -57.99
C ILE A 15 4.71 -13.67 -57.83
N ASP A 16 4.19 -14.86 -58.11
CA ASP A 16 2.79 -15.16 -57.82
C ASP A 16 2.66 -15.06 -56.31
N PHE A 17 2.16 -13.92 -55.85
CA PHE A 17 2.04 -13.56 -54.45
C PHE A 17 1.33 -14.64 -53.65
N GLU A 18 0.41 -15.36 -54.30
CA GLU A 18 -0.29 -16.53 -53.77
C GLU A 18 0.67 -17.64 -53.33
N ILE A 19 1.67 -17.99 -54.14
CA ILE A 19 2.63 -19.07 -53.83
C ILE A 19 3.52 -18.69 -52.66
N VAL A 20 4.05 -17.46 -52.66
CA VAL A 20 4.91 -16.98 -51.56
C VAL A 20 4.11 -16.83 -50.27
N ARG A 21 2.86 -16.37 -50.37
CA ARG A 21 1.94 -16.27 -49.24
C ARG A 21 1.65 -17.65 -48.64
N ASP A 22 1.35 -18.64 -49.48
CA ASP A 22 0.99 -19.99 -49.02
C ASP A 22 2.22 -20.70 -48.40
N GLU A 23 3.40 -20.54 -48.98
CA GLU A 23 4.65 -21.07 -48.41
C GLU A 23 5.01 -20.41 -47.06
N PHE A 24 4.77 -19.10 -46.96
CA PHE A 24 4.91 -18.36 -45.72
C PHE A 24 3.91 -18.83 -44.66
N TYR A 25 2.63 -18.98 -45.03
CA TYR A 25 1.62 -19.50 -44.10
C TYR A 25 1.95 -20.91 -43.60
N ASN A 26 2.40 -21.79 -44.49
CA ASN A 26 2.79 -23.15 -44.11
C ASN A 26 4.01 -23.15 -43.19
N SER A 27 5.01 -22.32 -43.47
CA SER A 27 6.20 -22.18 -42.61
C SER A 27 5.85 -21.65 -41.23
N VAL A 28 4.96 -20.65 -41.16
CA VAL A 28 4.47 -20.08 -39.91
C VAL A 28 3.61 -21.10 -39.15
N SER A 29 2.69 -21.80 -39.82
CA SER A 29 1.85 -22.85 -39.22
C SER A 29 2.70 -23.96 -38.61
N PHE A 30 3.70 -24.45 -39.35
CA PHE A 30 4.62 -25.48 -38.87
C PHE A 30 5.40 -25.03 -37.63
N LEU A 31 5.86 -23.77 -37.61
CA LEU A 31 6.51 -23.18 -36.44
C LEU A 31 5.57 -23.14 -35.23
N PHE A 32 4.35 -22.64 -35.41
CA PHE A 32 3.35 -22.57 -34.34
C PHE A 32 2.95 -23.96 -33.84
N GLU A 33 2.76 -24.93 -34.73
CA GLU A 33 2.45 -26.32 -34.36
C GLU A 33 3.59 -26.96 -33.56
N LYS A 34 4.85 -26.72 -33.95
CA LYS A 34 6.02 -27.19 -33.19
C LYS A 34 6.09 -26.56 -31.80
N PHE A 35 5.86 -25.24 -31.70
CA PHE A 35 5.82 -24.56 -30.41
C PHE A 35 4.63 -25.03 -29.56
N ALA A 36 3.45 -25.16 -30.14
CA ALA A 36 2.24 -25.61 -29.46
C ALA A 36 2.32 -27.08 -29.02
N GLY A 37 3.03 -27.92 -29.77
CA GLY A 37 3.32 -29.31 -29.40
C GLY A 37 4.09 -29.43 -28.08
N LEU A 38 4.97 -28.47 -27.75
CA LEU A 38 5.63 -28.40 -26.43
C LEU A 38 4.64 -28.21 -25.28
N PHE A 39 3.45 -27.66 -25.57
CA PHE A 39 2.36 -27.43 -24.62
C PHE A 39 1.21 -28.44 -24.76
N GLY A 40 1.44 -29.55 -25.48
CA GLY A 40 0.47 -30.65 -25.59
C GLY A 40 -0.61 -30.48 -26.66
N TYR A 41 -0.45 -29.57 -27.62
CA TYR A 41 -1.34 -29.51 -28.79
C TYR A 41 -1.21 -30.78 -29.66
N PRO A 42 -2.30 -31.32 -30.25
CA PRO A 42 -3.67 -30.79 -30.28
C PRO A 42 -4.56 -31.26 -29.11
N GLU A 43 -4.09 -32.21 -28.32
CA GLU A 43 -4.91 -32.90 -27.30
C GLU A 43 -5.08 -32.08 -26.01
N ASN A 44 -4.41 -30.94 -25.87
CA ASN A 44 -4.56 -30.07 -24.72
C ASN A 44 -5.98 -29.47 -24.69
N PRO A 45 -6.84 -29.84 -23.71
CA PRO A 45 -8.20 -29.33 -23.60
C PRO A 45 -8.26 -27.84 -23.20
N GLY A 46 -7.09 -27.20 -23.01
CA GLY A 46 -6.97 -25.82 -22.58
C GLY A 46 -7.10 -25.68 -21.06
N MET A 47 -7.05 -24.43 -20.60
CA MET A 47 -7.33 -24.12 -19.20
C MET A 47 -8.86 -24.16 -19.00
N PRO A 48 -9.37 -24.96 -18.04
CA PRO A 48 -10.80 -25.00 -17.79
C PRO A 48 -11.29 -23.63 -17.26
N THR A 49 -12.40 -23.14 -17.78
CA THR A 49 -13.01 -21.85 -17.37
C THR A 49 -13.66 -21.93 -15.98
N TYR A 50 -13.94 -23.14 -15.50
CA TYR A 50 -14.41 -23.41 -14.14
C TYR A 50 -13.62 -24.57 -13.55
N TYR A 51 -13.20 -24.43 -12.29
CA TYR A 51 -12.51 -25.47 -11.58
C TYR A 51 -13.52 -26.27 -10.73
N PRO A 52 -13.75 -27.56 -11.02
CA PRO A 52 -14.57 -28.40 -10.15
C PRO A 52 -13.94 -28.51 -8.75
N PHE A 53 -14.76 -28.71 -7.72
CA PHE A 53 -14.31 -28.81 -6.32
C PHE A 53 -13.18 -29.84 -6.13
N GLU A 54 -13.20 -30.94 -6.90
CA GLU A 54 -12.16 -31.98 -6.93
C GLU A 54 -10.79 -31.48 -7.44
N TRP A 55 -10.76 -30.53 -8.37
CA TRP A 55 -9.50 -29.89 -8.77
C TRP A 55 -8.94 -29.02 -7.65
N ALA A 56 -9.81 -28.28 -6.94
CA ALA A 56 -9.40 -27.37 -5.88
C ALA A 56 -8.78 -28.07 -4.66
N THR A 57 -9.10 -29.36 -4.47
CA THR A 57 -8.51 -30.25 -3.46
C THR A 57 -7.40 -31.16 -4.02
N SER A 58 -7.21 -31.20 -5.34
CA SER A 58 -6.11 -31.93 -5.96
C SER A 58 -4.74 -31.36 -5.55
N PRO A 59 -3.67 -32.16 -5.56
CA PRO A 59 -2.32 -31.69 -5.24
C PRO A 59 -1.88 -30.51 -6.12
N LYS A 60 -2.29 -30.51 -7.40
CA LYS A 60 -2.00 -29.41 -8.34
C LYS A 60 -2.78 -28.15 -8.00
N GLY A 61 -4.06 -28.26 -7.63
CA GLY A 61 -4.87 -27.11 -7.22
C GLY A 61 -4.43 -26.52 -5.88
N LEU A 62 -4.04 -27.37 -4.92
CA LEU A 62 -3.43 -26.94 -3.66
C LEU A 62 -2.08 -26.26 -3.89
N LEU A 63 -1.24 -26.79 -4.78
CA LEU A 63 0.00 -26.16 -5.19
C LEU A 63 -0.27 -24.79 -5.80
N LEU A 64 -1.20 -24.70 -6.77
CA LEU A 64 -1.57 -23.43 -7.41
C LEU A 64 -2.13 -22.39 -6.44
N LYS A 65 -2.89 -22.82 -5.42
CA LYS A 65 -3.37 -21.96 -4.32
C LYS A 65 -2.25 -21.55 -3.37
N SER A 66 -1.28 -22.43 -3.15
CA SER A 66 -0.10 -22.13 -2.32
C SER A 66 0.88 -21.21 -3.04
N LEU A 67 0.80 -21.15 -4.38
CA LEU A 67 1.62 -20.25 -5.15
C LEU A 67 1.40 -18.81 -4.69
N PRO A 68 2.49 -18.06 -4.62
CA PRO A 68 2.39 -16.63 -4.40
C PRO A 68 1.51 -15.96 -5.45
N LYS A 69 0.62 -15.08 -5.00
CA LYS A 69 -0.10 -14.20 -5.91
C LYS A 69 0.75 -12.94 -6.10
N HIS A 70 1.09 -12.66 -7.36
CA HIS A 70 1.62 -11.38 -7.79
C HIS A 70 0.44 -10.49 -8.16
N GLN A 71 0.40 -9.28 -7.62
CA GLN A 71 -0.56 -8.27 -8.02
C GLN A 71 0.09 -7.43 -9.12
N ALA A 72 -0.42 -7.52 -10.35
CA ALA A 72 0.09 -6.74 -11.46
C ALA A 72 -0.40 -5.28 -11.36
N VAL A 73 0.47 -4.34 -11.74
CA VAL A 73 0.19 -2.90 -11.84
C VAL A 73 0.23 -2.53 -13.32
N PRO A 74 -0.72 -1.72 -13.85
CA PRO A 74 -1.72 -0.91 -13.15
C PRO A 74 -3.13 -1.53 -13.15
N ALA A 75 -4.05 -0.96 -12.35
CA ALA A 75 -5.47 -1.16 -12.58
C ALA A 75 -5.85 -0.89 -14.04
N SER A 76 -6.94 -1.52 -14.51
CA SER A 76 -7.47 -1.27 -15.85
C SER A 76 -7.68 0.24 -16.04
N MET A 77 -6.88 0.86 -16.91
CA MET A 77 -7.08 2.26 -17.31
C MET A 77 -8.47 2.40 -17.91
N GLN A 78 -9.27 3.31 -17.36
CA GLN A 78 -10.63 3.58 -17.79
C GLN A 78 -10.74 5.08 -18.04
N PRO A 79 -10.54 5.53 -19.30
CA PRO A 79 -10.47 6.95 -19.61
C PRO A 79 -11.82 7.60 -19.30
N GLN A 80 -11.80 8.56 -18.37
CA GLN A 80 -13.02 9.26 -17.96
C GLN A 80 -13.36 10.44 -18.88
N ASN A 81 -12.36 11.01 -19.56
CA ASN A 81 -12.48 12.22 -20.37
C ASN A 81 -11.77 12.06 -21.73
N LEU A 82 -12.13 12.90 -22.71
CA LEU A 82 -11.47 12.94 -24.04
C LEU A 82 -9.97 13.20 -23.97
N VAL A 83 -9.53 14.00 -22.99
CA VAL A 83 -8.09 14.26 -22.76
C VAL A 83 -7.38 12.98 -22.35
N ASN A 84 -7.96 12.20 -21.43
CA ASN A 84 -7.40 10.92 -21.00
C ASN A 84 -7.43 9.89 -22.14
N MET A 85 -8.41 9.95 -23.03
CA MET A 85 -8.44 9.11 -24.23
C MET A 85 -7.28 9.44 -25.21
N LEU A 86 -6.92 10.72 -25.33
CA LEU A 86 -5.87 11.20 -26.24
C LEU A 86 -4.46 11.04 -25.66
N PHE A 87 -4.27 11.36 -24.38
CA PHE A 87 -2.97 11.41 -23.73
C PHE A 87 -2.71 10.23 -22.77
N GLY A 88 -3.69 9.35 -22.59
CA GLY A 88 -3.66 8.30 -21.58
C GLY A 88 -4.23 8.75 -20.23
N ASP A 89 -4.62 7.79 -19.40
CA ASP A 89 -4.99 8.08 -18.02
C ASP A 89 -3.76 8.45 -17.19
N THR A 90 -3.96 9.31 -16.19
CA THR A 90 -2.91 9.59 -15.22
C THR A 90 -2.56 8.31 -14.46
N PRO A 91 -1.27 7.99 -14.28
CA PRO A 91 -0.88 6.81 -13.54
C PRO A 91 -1.37 6.96 -12.09
N GLN A 92 -2.17 6.00 -11.63
CA GLN A 92 -2.67 5.95 -10.27
C GLN A 92 -1.85 4.94 -9.46
N LEU A 93 -1.51 5.33 -8.25
CA LEU A 93 -0.92 4.43 -7.26
C LEU A 93 -2.06 3.61 -6.65
N ASP A 94 -1.97 2.29 -6.72
CA ASP A 94 -2.90 1.34 -6.10
C ASP A 94 -2.16 0.64 -4.95
N PRO A 95 -2.00 1.30 -3.78
CA PRO A 95 -1.24 0.74 -2.68
C PRO A 95 -1.95 -0.45 -2.03
N ILE A 96 -1.18 -1.33 -1.40
CA ILE A 96 -1.75 -2.46 -0.65
C ILE A 96 -2.50 -1.91 0.57
N VAL A 97 -3.80 -2.22 0.63
CA VAL A 97 -4.68 -1.75 1.71
C VAL A 97 -4.34 -2.43 3.04
N LYS A 98 -4.14 -1.61 4.08
CA LYS A 98 -4.06 -2.04 5.49
C LYS A 98 -5.45 -2.14 6.09
N SER A 99 -5.76 -3.23 6.78
CA SER A 99 -7.03 -3.41 7.49
C SER A 99 -6.81 -3.29 8.98
N THR A 100 -7.29 -2.20 9.57
CA THR A 100 -7.24 -1.98 11.02
C THR A 100 -8.33 -2.80 11.72
N TYR A 101 -8.02 -3.27 12.91
CA TYR A 101 -8.98 -3.95 13.78
C TYR A 101 -8.69 -3.62 15.24
N THR A 102 -9.73 -3.68 16.06
CA THR A 102 -9.61 -3.47 17.51
C THR A 102 -10.17 -4.69 18.21
N THR A 103 -9.50 -5.14 19.27
CA THR A 103 -9.93 -6.29 20.06
C THR A 103 -9.64 -5.99 21.52
N GLY A 104 -10.57 -6.30 22.43
CA GLY A 104 -10.44 -5.95 23.85
C GLY A 104 -9.20 -6.53 24.55
N HIS A 105 -8.62 -7.60 24.03
CA HIS A 105 -7.40 -8.22 24.56
C HIS A 105 -6.10 -7.68 23.93
N GLU A 106 -6.12 -7.36 22.64
CA GLU A 106 -4.92 -6.95 21.89
C GLU A 106 -4.76 -5.42 21.80
N GLY A 107 -5.83 -4.67 22.10
CA GLY A 107 -5.81 -3.21 22.19
C GLY A 107 -6.14 -2.45 20.90
N PHE A 108 -5.54 -1.27 20.80
CA PHE A 108 -5.79 -0.26 19.75
C PHE A 108 -4.61 -0.19 18.76
N TYR A 109 -4.88 0.32 17.56
CA TYR A 109 -3.92 0.46 16.44
C TYR A 109 -3.37 -0.84 15.85
N ASN A 110 -4.03 -1.97 16.10
CA ASN A 110 -3.68 -3.22 15.45
C ASN A 110 -4.14 -3.22 14.00
N PHE A 111 -3.32 -3.77 13.11
CA PHE A 111 -3.69 -3.94 11.72
C PHE A 111 -3.06 -5.20 11.14
N TYR A 112 -3.69 -5.70 10.09
CA TYR A 112 -3.13 -6.77 9.28
C TYR A 112 -3.03 -6.34 7.83
N VAL A 113 -2.07 -6.93 7.13
CA VAL A 113 -1.86 -6.75 5.71
C VAL A 113 -1.84 -8.11 5.03
N LEU A 114 -2.50 -8.24 3.88
CA LEU A 114 -2.50 -9.48 3.11
C LEU A 114 -1.09 -9.77 2.58
N HIS A 115 -0.56 -10.97 2.82
CA HIS A 115 0.81 -11.31 2.47
C HIS A 115 0.94 -11.61 0.97
N TYR A 116 1.28 -10.59 0.18
CA TYR A 116 1.64 -10.71 -1.23
C TYR A 116 3.15 -10.89 -1.41
N GLN A 117 3.55 -11.46 -2.55
CA GLN A 117 4.96 -11.79 -2.80
C GLN A 117 5.84 -10.59 -3.15
N ASN A 118 5.22 -9.55 -3.70
CA ASN A 118 5.85 -8.32 -4.15
C ASN A 118 5.69 -7.19 -3.12
N MET A 119 5.24 -7.48 -1.91
CA MET A 119 5.16 -6.49 -0.84
C MET A 119 6.56 -6.09 -0.37
N TYR A 120 6.81 -4.79 -0.32
CA TYR A 120 8.04 -4.23 0.22
C TYR A 120 7.73 -3.43 1.46
N PHE A 121 8.61 -3.53 2.44
CA PHE A 121 8.58 -2.68 3.62
C PHE A 121 9.78 -1.74 3.59
N LEU A 122 9.65 -0.61 4.28
CA LEU A 122 10.81 0.20 4.61
C LEU A 122 11.84 -0.64 5.41
N PRO A 123 13.14 -0.36 5.30
CA PRO A 123 14.10 -0.90 6.26
C PRO A 123 13.78 -0.42 7.68
N ASP A 124 14.01 -1.26 8.70
CA ASP A 124 13.70 -0.92 10.10
C ASP A 124 14.38 0.37 10.56
N TRP A 125 15.64 0.58 10.15
CA TRP A 125 16.38 1.79 10.50
C TRP A 125 15.73 3.06 9.93
N LEU A 126 15.16 2.97 8.72
CA LEU A 126 14.55 4.10 8.03
C LEU A 126 13.15 4.36 8.60
N SER A 127 12.37 3.31 8.86
CA SER A 127 11.09 3.44 9.56
C SER A 127 11.28 4.09 10.93
N LYS A 128 12.26 3.60 11.72
CA LYS A 128 12.64 4.20 12.99
C LYS A 128 13.05 5.67 12.86
N PHE A 129 13.90 5.99 11.88
CA PHE A 129 14.35 7.36 11.64
C PHE A 129 13.17 8.29 11.34
N LEU A 130 12.25 7.86 10.48
CA LEU A 130 11.06 8.65 10.12
C LEU A 130 10.16 8.89 11.34
N GLN A 131 9.91 7.85 12.13
CA GLN A 131 9.04 7.94 13.31
C GLN A 131 9.64 8.83 14.42
N ILE A 132 10.95 8.78 14.66
CA ILE A 132 11.58 9.52 15.75
C ILE A 132 11.92 10.96 15.36
N GLN A 133 12.37 11.20 14.13
CA GLN A 133 12.87 12.53 13.73
C GLN A 133 11.78 13.43 13.15
N PHE A 134 10.74 12.84 12.55
CA PHE A 134 9.62 13.60 11.97
C PHE A 134 8.31 13.42 12.75
N ASP A 135 8.34 12.69 13.87
CA ASP A 135 7.18 12.41 14.74
C ASP A 135 5.99 11.74 14.01
N ILE A 136 6.26 11.05 12.88
CA ILE A 136 5.25 10.38 12.06
C ILE A 136 4.99 8.98 12.63
N CYS A 137 4.13 8.88 13.65
CA CYS A 137 3.87 7.59 14.33
C CYS A 137 2.61 6.87 13.84
N ILE A 138 1.46 7.54 13.75
CA ILE A 138 0.19 6.87 13.41
C ILE A 138 -0.34 7.36 12.06
N ASP A 139 -0.26 8.66 11.83
CA ASP A 139 -0.70 9.26 10.58
C ASP A 139 0.34 9.04 9.47
N THR A 140 -0.05 8.31 8.42
CA THR A 140 0.81 8.02 7.26
C THR A 140 0.49 8.89 6.04
N GLU A 141 -0.46 9.83 6.13
CA GLU A 141 -0.95 10.59 4.98
C GLU A 141 0.16 11.36 4.24
N VAL A 142 1.09 11.94 4.99
CA VAL A 142 2.24 12.66 4.43
C VAL A 142 3.16 11.72 3.64
N LEU A 143 3.42 10.52 4.16
CA LEU A 143 4.25 9.51 3.51
C LEU A 143 3.58 8.94 2.27
N ASP A 144 2.27 8.65 2.36
CA ASP A 144 1.45 8.20 1.23
C ASP A 144 1.46 9.25 0.10
N THR A 145 1.42 10.53 0.45
CA THR A 145 1.52 11.65 -0.51
C THR A 145 2.90 11.72 -1.16
N ILE A 146 3.98 11.57 -0.38
CA ILE A 146 5.35 11.55 -0.91
C ILE A 146 5.55 10.36 -1.86
N GLN A 147 5.09 9.17 -1.47
CA GLN A 147 5.14 7.94 -2.27
C GLN A 147 4.39 8.13 -3.60
N LYS A 148 3.17 8.67 -3.57
CA LYS A 148 2.37 8.95 -4.76
C LYS A 148 3.08 9.94 -5.69
N ASN A 149 3.62 11.03 -5.16
CA ASN A 149 4.32 12.04 -5.96
C ASN A 149 5.59 11.46 -6.59
N LEU A 150 6.35 10.67 -5.84
CA LEU A 150 7.55 10.00 -6.33
C LEU A 150 7.21 8.99 -7.44
N PHE A 151 6.13 8.23 -7.28
CA PHE A 151 5.66 7.27 -8.28
C PHE A 151 5.26 7.98 -9.59
N VAL A 152 4.44 9.03 -9.51
CA VAL A 152 4.04 9.80 -10.70
C VAL A 152 5.26 10.42 -11.38
N PHE A 153 6.18 10.98 -10.60
CA PHE A 153 7.43 11.53 -11.13
C PHE A 153 8.24 10.48 -11.90
N LEU A 154 8.40 9.26 -11.36
CA LEU A 154 9.12 8.17 -12.01
C LEU A 154 8.46 7.70 -13.30
N ILE A 155 7.13 7.56 -13.32
CA ILE A 155 6.40 7.15 -14.53
C ILE A 155 6.54 8.23 -15.61
N VAL A 156 6.31 9.50 -15.28
CA VAL A 156 6.47 10.61 -16.24
C VAL A 156 7.90 10.67 -16.78
N TYR A 157 8.90 10.48 -15.92
CA TYR A 157 10.28 10.44 -16.34
C TYR A 157 10.59 9.22 -17.25
N GLY A 158 10.03 8.05 -16.95
CA GLY A 158 10.10 6.87 -17.82
C GLY A 158 9.50 7.12 -19.21
N GLU A 159 8.37 7.83 -19.29
CA GLU A 159 7.78 8.23 -20.56
C GLU A 159 8.69 9.19 -21.35
N ILE A 160 9.41 10.11 -20.68
CA ILE A 160 10.39 10.98 -21.35
C ILE A 160 11.55 10.15 -21.95
N VAL A 161 12.05 9.15 -21.22
CA VAL A 161 13.07 8.21 -21.72
C VAL A 161 12.57 7.42 -22.93
N PHE A 162 11.32 6.96 -22.88
CA PHE A 162 10.68 6.25 -23.99
C PHE A 162 10.53 7.15 -25.23
N ILE A 163 10.01 8.36 -25.07
CA ILE A 163 9.91 9.38 -26.12
C ILE A 163 11.30 9.60 -26.74
N ARG A 164 12.32 9.84 -25.92
CA ARG A 164 13.70 10.05 -26.39
C ARG A 164 14.19 8.87 -27.24
N THR A 165 13.89 7.64 -26.84
CA THR A 165 14.28 6.42 -27.58
C THR A 165 13.54 6.32 -28.93
N CYS A 166 12.24 6.59 -28.95
CA CYS A 166 11.43 6.58 -30.18
C CYS A 166 11.91 7.64 -31.18
N PHE A 167 12.33 8.81 -30.71
CA PHE A 167 12.82 9.91 -31.54
C PHE A 167 14.32 9.83 -31.88
N PHE A 168 15.02 8.75 -31.51
CA PHE A 168 16.46 8.59 -31.73
C PHE A 168 16.87 8.84 -33.19
N TRP A 169 16.15 8.28 -34.15
CA TRP A 169 16.42 8.47 -35.59
C TRP A 169 15.82 9.76 -36.16
N PHE A 170 14.83 10.35 -35.47
CA PHE A 170 14.12 11.52 -35.96
C PHE A 170 15.00 12.77 -35.98
N LEU A 171 15.90 12.90 -34.99
CA LEU A 171 16.88 13.99 -34.91
C LEU A 171 17.92 13.94 -36.04
N THR A 172 18.19 12.76 -36.59
CA THR A 172 19.11 12.60 -37.72
C THR A 172 18.50 13.09 -39.04
N ILE A 173 17.17 13.02 -39.16
CA ILE A 173 16.44 13.33 -40.40
C ILE A 173 15.89 14.77 -40.40
N ASN A 174 15.51 15.29 -39.23
CA ASN A 174 14.84 16.59 -39.10
C ASN A 174 15.80 17.72 -38.67
N PRO A 175 15.99 18.78 -39.49
CA PRO A 175 16.84 19.92 -39.13
C PRO A 175 16.26 20.83 -38.02
N TYR A 176 14.98 20.68 -37.64
CA TYR A 176 14.39 21.40 -36.51
C TYR A 176 14.52 20.58 -35.23
N THR A 177 15.52 20.92 -34.42
CA THR A 177 15.96 20.13 -33.26
C THR A 177 15.28 20.51 -31.94
N TYR A 178 14.87 21.76 -31.74
CA TYR A 178 14.06 22.16 -30.58
C TYR A 178 12.57 21.83 -30.82
N PRO A 179 11.81 21.28 -29.85
CA PRO A 179 12.10 21.11 -28.41
C PRO A 179 12.82 19.82 -28.04
N TRP A 180 13.06 18.92 -29.00
CA TRP A 180 13.54 17.56 -28.75
C TRP A 180 14.92 17.48 -28.12
N VAL A 181 15.79 18.47 -28.36
CA VAL A 181 17.07 18.62 -27.64
C VAL A 181 16.87 18.67 -26.12
N LEU A 182 15.77 19.21 -25.60
CA LEU A 182 15.53 19.27 -24.16
C LEU A 182 15.26 17.88 -23.56
N ALA A 183 14.44 17.05 -24.23
CA ALA A 183 14.18 15.69 -23.81
C ALA A 183 15.44 14.82 -23.88
N VAL A 184 16.26 15.05 -24.90
CA VAL A 184 17.57 14.41 -25.08
C VAL A 184 18.52 14.80 -23.94
N ALA A 185 18.73 16.09 -23.71
CA ALA A 185 19.61 16.58 -22.65
C ALA A 185 19.18 16.11 -21.24
N LEU A 186 17.89 15.92 -21.01
CA LEU A 186 17.35 15.44 -19.73
C LEU A 186 17.60 13.94 -19.49
N VAL A 187 17.77 13.16 -20.56
CA VAL A 187 17.95 11.70 -20.52
C VAL A 187 19.40 11.27 -20.79
N ASP A 188 20.21 12.08 -21.48
CA ASP A 188 21.55 11.69 -21.96
C ASP A 188 22.51 11.28 -20.84
N TRP A 189 22.36 11.83 -19.64
CA TRP A 189 23.16 11.39 -18.49
C TRP A 189 22.99 9.89 -18.18
N THR A 190 21.81 9.30 -18.49
CA THR A 190 21.56 7.86 -18.30
C THR A 190 22.37 7.01 -19.27
N ASP A 191 22.53 7.51 -20.50
CA ASP A 191 23.38 6.90 -21.51
C ASP A 191 24.84 7.00 -21.09
N ASP A 192 25.30 8.16 -20.61
CA ASP A 192 26.67 8.35 -20.13
C ASP A 192 27.03 7.40 -18.97
N VAL A 193 26.11 7.20 -18.02
CA VAL A 193 26.32 6.29 -16.87
C VAL A 193 26.38 4.82 -17.31
N LEU A 194 25.59 4.44 -18.31
CA LEU A 194 25.43 3.04 -18.72
C LEU A 194 26.24 2.64 -19.97
N GLN A 195 26.88 3.60 -20.66
CA GLN A 195 27.58 3.39 -21.93
C GLN A 195 28.70 2.34 -21.87
N GLY A 196 29.26 2.10 -20.68
CA GLY A 196 30.27 1.06 -20.45
C GLY A 196 29.71 -0.32 -20.09
N PHE A 197 28.42 -0.40 -19.76
CA PHE A 197 27.77 -1.63 -19.28
C PHE A 197 26.88 -2.30 -20.33
N THR A 198 26.44 -1.56 -21.35
CA THR A 198 25.40 -2.02 -22.26
C THR A 198 25.94 -2.28 -23.67
N PRO A 199 25.66 -3.45 -24.28
CA PRO A 199 26.02 -3.70 -25.66
C PRO A 199 25.04 -2.98 -26.61
N SER A 200 25.52 -2.57 -27.78
CA SER A 200 24.65 -2.18 -28.89
C SER A 200 24.33 -3.39 -29.76
N ILE A 201 23.03 -3.64 -30.00
CA ILE A 201 22.56 -4.69 -30.90
C ILE A 201 21.99 -4.01 -32.15
N PHE A 202 22.50 -4.38 -33.33
CA PHE A 202 22.11 -3.81 -34.64
C PHE A 202 22.18 -2.27 -34.73
N GLY A 203 23.08 -1.63 -33.97
CA GLY A 203 23.24 -0.17 -33.96
C GLY A 203 22.20 0.57 -33.11
N VAL A 204 21.32 -0.15 -32.40
CA VAL A 204 20.40 0.41 -31.41
C VAL A 204 21.05 0.28 -30.03
N ASN A 205 20.99 1.34 -29.22
CA ASN A 205 21.46 1.33 -27.85
C ASN A 205 20.40 0.67 -26.94
N ILE A 206 20.79 -0.38 -26.21
CA ILE A 206 19.90 -1.09 -25.27
C ILE A 206 19.83 -0.38 -23.91
N THR A 207 20.69 0.63 -23.68
CA THR A 207 20.71 1.39 -22.43
C THR A 207 19.33 1.84 -22.00
N SER A 208 18.56 2.47 -22.89
CA SER A 208 17.24 2.97 -22.55
C SER A 208 16.27 1.85 -22.16
N ALA A 209 16.38 0.66 -22.75
CA ALA A 209 15.56 -0.50 -22.37
C ALA A 209 15.92 -1.05 -20.98
N ILE A 210 17.22 -1.15 -20.66
CA ILE A 210 17.68 -1.55 -19.34
C ILE A 210 17.27 -0.51 -18.29
N TYR A 211 17.40 0.76 -18.62
CA TYR A 211 17.01 1.84 -17.73
C TYR A 211 15.50 1.87 -17.48
N MET A 212 14.69 1.65 -18.51
CA MET A 212 13.24 1.46 -18.38
C MET A 212 12.89 0.26 -17.50
N MET A 213 13.64 -0.84 -17.58
CA MET A 213 13.46 -1.98 -16.69
C MET A 213 13.75 -1.61 -15.22
N ILE A 214 14.77 -0.78 -14.96
CA ILE A 214 15.08 -0.28 -13.62
C ILE A 214 13.96 0.64 -13.10
N ILE A 215 13.54 1.63 -13.90
CA ILE A 215 12.42 2.53 -13.55
C ILE A 215 11.16 1.71 -13.27
N GLY A 216 10.84 0.73 -14.12
CA GLY A 216 9.67 -0.13 -13.94
C GLY A 216 9.72 -0.91 -12.64
N ARG A 217 10.88 -1.48 -12.27
CA ARG A 217 11.06 -2.16 -10.97
C ARG A 217 10.96 -1.21 -9.79
N LEU A 218 11.49 0.01 -9.91
CA LEU A 218 11.37 1.01 -8.86
C LEU A 218 9.91 1.44 -8.67
N ALA A 219 9.19 1.72 -9.76
CA ALA A 219 7.78 2.05 -9.74
C ALA A 219 6.93 0.91 -9.13
N ASP A 220 7.22 -0.35 -9.50
CA ASP A 220 6.56 -1.52 -8.91
C ASP A 220 6.85 -1.64 -7.41
N SER A 221 8.10 -1.39 -7.00
CA SER A 221 8.48 -1.42 -5.58
C SER A 221 7.80 -0.34 -4.77
N LEU A 222 7.61 0.85 -5.35
CA LEU A 222 6.88 1.94 -4.71
C LEU A 222 5.40 1.62 -4.60
N ASN A 223 4.77 1.03 -5.62
CA ASN A 223 3.35 0.69 -5.52
C ASN A 223 3.05 -0.36 -4.44
N HIS A 224 3.99 -1.29 -4.24
CA HIS A 224 3.86 -2.33 -3.23
C HIS A 224 4.57 -1.99 -1.90
N LEU A 225 5.04 -0.76 -1.74
CA LEU A 225 5.62 -0.29 -0.49
C LEU A 225 4.48 -0.07 0.52
N VAL A 226 4.58 -0.73 1.67
CA VAL A 226 3.61 -0.60 2.77
C VAL A 226 4.29 0.04 3.97
N PHE A 227 3.69 1.11 4.48
CA PHE A 227 4.11 1.75 5.72
C PHE A 227 3.52 1.00 6.92
N THR A 228 4.40 0.56 7.83
CA THR A 228 4.03 -0.23 9.02
C THR A 228 3.90 0.59 10.29
N MET A 229 4.07 1.91 10.21
CA MET A 229 3.99 2.80 11.37
C MET A 229 2.63 2.63 12.09
N PRO A 230 2.60 2.55 13.44
CA PRO A 230 3.70 2.83 14.39
C PRO A 230 4.69 1.69 14.63
N TYR A 231 4.46 0.52 14.04
CA TYR A 231 5.30 -0.66 14.24
C TYR A 231 6.54 -0.63 13.35
N LEU A 232 7.57 -1.34 13.79
CA LEU A 232 8.70 -1.65 12.93
C LEU A 232 8.31 -2.78 11.96
N PRO A 233 8.78 -2.75 10.71
CA PRO A 233 8.56 -3.83 9.74
C PRO A 233 8.94 -5.22 10.27
N SER A 234 9.97 -5.32 11.11
CA SER A 234 10.37 -6.56 11.78
C SER A 234 9.35 -7.13 12.77
N GLU A 235 8.40 -6.34 13.25
CA GLU A 235 7.40 -6.74 14.25
C GLU A 235 6.24 -7.52 13.62
N GLY A 236 6.17 -7.57 12.30
CA GLY A 236 5.11 -8.26 11.57
C GLY A 236 5.14 -9.77 11.76
N GLU A 237 4.11 -10.32 12.39
CA GLU A 237 3.94 -11.75 12.57
C GLU A 237 3.20 -12.37 11.38
N LYS A 238 3.82 -13.37 10.73
CA LYS A 238 3.21 -14.08 9.59
C LYS A 238 2.27 -15.16 10.11
N THR A 239 0.98 -14.97 9.91
CA THR A 239 -0.04 -15.96 10.26
C THR A 239 -1.05 -16.18 9.14
N THR A 240 -1.93 -17.16 9.31
CA THR A 240 -3.02 -17.46 8.38
C THR A 240 -4.34 -17.16 9.06
N LEU A 241 -5.10 -16.20 8.51
CA LEU A 241 -6.43 -15.86 8.99
C LEU A 241 -7.50 -16.39 8.03
N PHE A 242 -8.65 -16.75 8.58
CA PHE A 242 -9.85 -17.04 7.81
C PHE A 242 -10.58 -15.73 7.51
N ILE A 243 -10.41 -15.19 6.30
CA ILE A 243 -11.03 -13.93 5.86
C ILE A 243 -11.95 -14.24 4.68
N ASN A 244 -13.23 -13.89 4.82
CA ASN A 244 -14.27 -14.08 3.80
C ASN A 244 -14.42 -15.55 3.33
N GLY A 245 -14.32 -16.51 4.25
CA GLY A 245 -14.45 -17.94 3.93
C GLY A 245 -13.20 -18.56 3.28
N GLU A 246 -12.12 -17.81 3.12
CA GLU A 246 -10.84 -18.30 2.58
C GLU A 246 -9.72 -18.17 3.62
N VAL A 247 -8.83 -19.17 3.68
CA VAL A 247 -7.58 -19.08 4.43
C VAL A 247 -6.62 -18.16 3.65
N LYS A 248 -6.33 -17.00 4.20
CA LYS A 248 -5.39 -16.03 3.62
C LYS A 248 -4.18 -15.87 4.53
N ARG A 249 -3.00 -15.84 3.91
CA ARG A 249 -1.75 -15.49 4.60
C ARG A 249 -1.76 -13.99 4.85
N VAL A 250 -1.49 -13.59 6.09
CA VAL A 250 -1.46 -12.19 6.51
C VAL A 250 -0.23 -11.93 7.36
N ILE A 251 0.18 -10.68 7.40
CA ILE A 251 1.15 -10.16 8.37
C ILE A 251 0.36 -9.32 9.36
N ILE A 252 0.41 -9.67 10.64
CA ILE A 252 -0.29 -8.96 11.71
C ILE A 252 0.72 -8.13 12.50
N PHE A 253 0.33 -6.89 12.78
CA PHE A 253 1.01 -6.00 13.70
C PHE A 253 0.07 -5.74 14.87
N HIS A 254 0.49 -6.13 16.07
CA HIS A 254 -0.34 -6.11 17.27
C HIS A 254 0.48 -5.80 18.53
N TYR A 255 -0.21 -5.43 19.62
CA TYR A 255 0.34 -4.98 20.90
C TYR A 255 1.00 -3.60 20.86
N LEU A 256 1.81 -3.27 21.89
CA LEU A 256 2.54 -2.01 21.95
C LEU A 256 3.76 -2.05 21.00
N PRO A 257 3.94 -1.05 20.11
CA PRO A 257 5.12 -0.96 19.24
C PRO A 257 6.44 -0.96 20.02
N ASN A 258 7.49 -1.66 19.54
CA ASN A 258 8.76 -1.74 20.31
C ASN A 258 9.46 -0.37 20.44
N LEU A 259 9.19 0.54 19.51
CA LEU A 259 9.74 1.90 19.55
C LEU A 259 9.32 2.65 20.81
N TRP A 260 8.09 2.44 21.30
CA TRP A 260 7.56 3.15 22.47
C TRP A 260 8.08 2.64 23.81
N TYR A 261 8.71 1.46 23.85
CA TYR A 261 9.44 1.00 25.04
C TYR A 261 10.78 1.72 25.20
N ASN A 262 11.41 2.11 24.08
CA ASN A 262 12.76 2.66 24.06
C ASN A 262 12.79 4.19 23.92
N TYR A 263 11.75 4.76 23.30
CA TYR A 263 11.64 6.19 23.03
C TYR A 263 10.31 6.70 23.59
N PRO A 264 10.28 7.94 24.10
CA PRO A 264 9.04 8.53 24.58
C PRO A 264 8.05 8.68 23.42
N ILE A 265 6.79 8.41 23.71
CA ILE A 265 5.69 8.61 22.76
C ILE A 265 5.60 10.12 22.45
N PRO A 266 5.49 10.53 21.16
CA PRO A 266 5.37 11.93 20.78
C PRO A 266 4.29 12.64 21.58
N ASN A 267 4.58 13.86 22.03
CA ASN A 267 3.65 14.60 22.90
C ASN A 267 2.34 14.93 22.16
N GLU A 268 2.39 15.22 20.86
CA GLU A 268 1.19 15.48 20.04
C GLU A 268 0.22 14.30 20.05
N LEU A 269 0.75 13.07 20.00
CA LEU A 269 -0.06 11.86 20.06
C LEU A 269 -0.68 11.67 21.46
N ARG A 270 0.08 11.95 22.53
CA ARG A 270 -0.43 11.90 23.91
C ARG A 270 -1.54 12.94 24.13
N GLU A 271 -1.38 14.14 23.58
CA GLU A 271 -2.42 15.19 23.60
C GLU A 271 -3.66 14.79 22.81
N HIS A 272 -3.47 14.09 21.68
CA HIS A 272 -4.58 13.54 20.91
C HIS A 272 -5.38 12.52 21.73
N TRP A 273 -4.71 11.58 22.39
CA TRP A 273 -5.37 10.60 23.26
C TRP A 273 -6.09 11.25 24.43
N TYR A 274 -5.49 12.27 25.05
CA TYR A 274 -6.13 12.97 26.16
C TYR A 274 -7.38 13.75 25.75
N ASN A 275 -7.33 14.45 24.60
CA ASN A 275 -8.40 15.37 24.18
C ASN A 275 -9.47 14.73 23.31
N LYS A 276 -9.10 13.80 22.42
CA LYS A 276 -10.00 13.24 21.40
C LYS A 276 -10.34 11.77 21.64
N GLU A 277 -9.40 10.97 22.14
CA GLU A 277 -9.56 9.51 22.27
C GLU A 277 -9.23 9.02 23.71
N PRO A 278 -9.99 9.44 24.74
CA PRO A 278 -9.68 9.11 26.14
C PRO A 278 -9.78 7.61 26.43
N GLU A 279 -10.59 6.87 25.67
CA GLU A 279 -10.71 5.41 25.78
C GLU A 279 -9.37 4.70 25.49
N VAL A 280 -8.62 5.21 24.51
CA VAL A 280 -7.29 4.69 24.17
C VAL A 280 -6.33 4.95 25.32
N LEU A 281 -6.38 6.16 25.91
CA LEU A 281 -5.55 6.51 27.04
C LEU A 281 -5.82 5.61 28.25
N GLU A 282 -7.08 5.38 28.60
CA GLU A 282 -7.47 4.51 29.71
C GLU A 282 -7.00 3.07 29.49
N PHE A 283 -7.17 2.54 28.28
CA PHE A 283 -6.67 1.21 27.93
C PHE A 283 -5.15 1.13 28.04
N MET A 284 -4.42 2.11 27.49
CA MET A 284 -2.96 2.12 27.54
C MET A 284 -2.44 2.17 28.98
N GLN A 285 -3.06 2.98 29.84
CA GLN A 285 -2.71 3.04 31.26
C GLN A 285 -3.02 1.74 32.00
N LYS A 286 -4.15 1.09 31.70
CA LYS A 286 -4.56 -0.16 32.34
C LYS A 286 -3.73 -1.35 31.89
N ALA A 287 -3.43 -1.47 30.59
CA ALA A 287 -2.71 -2.59 30.00
C ALA A 287 -1.19 -2.48 30.18
N TYR A 288 -0.66 -1.25 30.10
CA TYR A 288 0.78 -0.99 30.01
C TYR A 288 1.32 -0.06 31.10
N GLY A 289 0.48 0.36 32.07
CA GLY A 289 0.89 1.29 33.13
C GLY A 289 2.02 0.79 34.03
N GLU A 290 2.16 -0.53 34.17
CA GLU A 290 3.24 -1.15 34.93
C GLU A 290 4.62 -1.00 34.27
N LEU A 291 4.66 -0.72 32.96
CA LEU A 291 5.91 -0.56 32.19
C LEU A 291 6.63 0.76 32.47
N GLY A 292 6.05 1.66 33.27
CA GLY A 292 6.65 2.94 33.61
C GLY A 292 6.71 3.93 32.44
N ILE A 293 5.91 3.71 31.40
CA ILE A 293 5.81 4.57 30.22
C ILE A 293 4.88 5.75 30.54
N LYS A 294 5.31 6.97 30.19
CA LYS A 294 4.48 8.18 30.38
C LYS A 294 3.48 8.32 29.23
N PHE A 295 2.22 7.94 29.47
CA PHE A 295 1.13 8.10 28.50
C PHE A 295 0.45 9.48 28.56
N THR A 296 0.58 10.19 29.67
CA THR A 296 -0.03 11.52 29.84
C THR A 296 0.78 12.60 29.11
N PRO A 297 0.13 13.62 28.53
CA PRO A 297 0.79 14.78 27.93
C PRO A 297 1.73 15.50 28.90
N ASP A 298 2.75 16.16 28.36
CA ASP A 298 3.70 16.94 29.16
C ASP A 298 3.10 18.26 29.66
N ASN A 299 2.11 18.79 28.96
CA ASN A 299 1.41 20.03 29.29
C ASN A 299 0.41 19.92 30.45
N ILE A 300 0.14 18.71 30.95
CA ILE A 300 -0.65 18.52 32.17
C ILE A 300 0.27 18.86 33.36
N THR A 301 0.19 20.09 33.85
CA THR A 301 0.73 20.44 35.17
C THR A 301 0.08 19.54 36.22
N LYS A 302 0.85 19.04 37.19
CA LYS A 302 0.39 18.14 38.28
C LYS A 302 -0.85 18.63 39.06
N THR A 303 -1.28 19.86 38.81
CA THR A 303 -2.52 20.47 39.32
C THR A 303 -3.81 19.94 38.68
N ASP A 304 -3.76 19.30 37.51
CA ASP A 304 -4.95 18.75 36.85
C ASP A 304 -5.15 17.25 37.13
N ILE A 305 -4.20 16.61 37.83
CA ILE A 305 -4.28 15.22 38.28
C ILE A 305 -4.94 15.18 39.66
N ASP A 306 -6.20 15.60 39.70
CA ASP A 306 -7.27 15.33 40.67
C ASP A 306 -8.21 16.56 40.66
N PRO A 307 -9.43 16.48 40.08
CA PRO A 307 -10.43 17.52 40.32
C PRO A 307 -10.90 17.56 41.80
N PHE A 308 -10.45 16.61 42.62
CA PHE A 308 -10.70 16.57 44.05
C PHE A 308 -9.39 16.35 44.82
N ASP A 309 -8.89 17.44 45.40
CA ASP A 309 -7.90 17.42 46.48
C ASP A 309 -8.25 16.29 47.48
N PRO A 310 -7.29 15.46 47.94
CA PRO A 310 -7.55 14.31 48.82
C PRO A 310 -8.44 14.63 50.03
N GLU A 311 -8.35 15.85 50.56
CA GLU A 311 -9.22 16.34 51.65
C GLU A 311 -10.69 16.48 51.19
N THR A 312 -10.90 16.90 49.94
CA THR A 312 -12.23 17.04 49.33
C THR A 312 -12.84 15.69 48.99
N LYS A 313 -12.02 14.70 48.60
CA LYS A 313 -12.46 13.31 48.38
C LYS A 313 -12.89 12.65 49.69
N GLU A 314 -12.14 12.83 50.78
CA GLU A 314 -12.54 12.37 52.12
C GLU A 314 -13.82 13.06 52.61
N ARG A 315 -13.96 14.38 52.39
CA ARG A 315 -15.18 15.11 52.73
C ARG A 315 -16.39 14.58 51.95
N LEU A 316 -16.26 14.35 50.64
CA LEU A 316 -17.34 13.77 49.84
C LEU A 316 -17.68 12.34 50.24
N PHE A 317 -16.69 11.50 50.57
CA PHE A 317 -16.91 10.16 51.11
C PHE A 317 -17.65 10.21 52.45
N SER A 318 -17.27 11.15 53.33
CA SER A 318 -17.95 11.34 54.62
C SER A 318 -19.39 11.83 54.46
N ILE A 319 -19.66 12.71 53.49
CA ILE A 319 -21.00 13.19 53.16
C ILE A 319 -21.84 12.06 52.55
N TYR A 320 -21.24 11.24 51.68
CA TYR A 320 -21.88 10.07 51.10
C TYR A 320 -22.25 9.03 52.16
N GLU A 321 -21.33 8.68 53.08
CA GLU A 321 -21.60 7.80 54.22
C GLU A 321 -22.71 8.36 55.13
N LYS A 322 -22.71 9.68 55.36
CA LYS A 322 -23.74 10.36 56.14
C LYS A 322 -25.11 10.30 55.45
N LEU A 323 -25.16 10.50 54.13
CA LEU A 323 -26.37 10.35 53.33
C LEU A 323 -26.84 8.88 53.30
N LEU A 324 -25.94 7.91 53.17
CA LEU A 324 -26.26 6.49 53.23
C LEU A 324 -26.83 6.08 54.60
N SER A 325 -26.37 6.71 55.69
CA SER A 325 -26.91 6.51 57.03
C SER A 325 -28.31 7.13 57.24
N ILE A 326 -28.62 8.22 56.52
CA ILE A 326 -29.92 8.91 56.56
C ILE A 326 -30.95 8.18 55.67
N TYR A 327 -30.54 7.71 54.50
CA TYR A 327 -31.42 7.00 53.55
C TYR A 327 -31.49 5.48 53.83
N GLY A 328 -30.48 4.90 54.49
CA GLY A 328 -30.46 3.49 54.90
C GLY A 328 -31.48 3.11 55.97
N SER A 329 -32.15 4.09 56.60
CA SER A 329 -33.27 3.84 57.52
C SER A 329 -34.63 3.67 56.82
N LEU A 330 -34.71 3.83 55.49
CA LEU A 330 -35.89 3.49 54.70
C LEU A 330 -35.72 2.10 54.07
N VAL A 331 -35.73 1.08 54.91
CA VAL A 331 -36.13 -0.28 54.48
C VAL A 331 -37.58 -0.18 53.99
N ILE A 332 -37.93 -0.68 52.79
CA ILE A 332 -38.82 -1.84 52.48
C ILE A 332 -38.84 -2.09 50.92
N PRO A 333 -39.41 -3.18 50.37
CA PRO A 333 -39.11 -4.63 50.39
C PRO A 333 -38.58 -5.17 49.04
N ASP A 334 -38.23 -6.46 49.03
CA ASP A 334 -38.03 -7.34 47.87
C ASP A 334 -38.92 -7.03 46.64
N ASN A 335 -38.29 -6.75 45.49
CA ASN A 335 -38.38 -7.60 44.29
C ASN A 335 -37.60 -7.01 43.11
N GLN A 336 -36.81 -7.88 42.47
CA GLN A 336 -36.39 -7.89 41.06
C GLN A 336 -36.27 -6.54 40.34
N ASN A 337 -35.04 -6.05 40.18
CA ASN A 337 -34.36 -5.80 38.90
C ASN A 337 -33.18 -4.87 39.14
N TYR A 338 -32.02 -5.23 38.58
CA TYR A 338 -30.87 -4.33 38.48
C TYR A 338 -31.31 -3.06 37.75
N ILE A 339 -31.31 -1.94 38.47
CA ILE A 339 -31.44 -0.60 37.88
C ILE A 339 -30.07 0.05 37.99
N ASP A 340 -29.51 0.26 36.80
CA ASP A 340 -28.31 0.99 36.47
C ASP A 340 -28.34 2.39 37.13
N ILE A 341 -27.35 2.70 37.97
CA ILE A 341 -27.32 3.98 38.72
C ILE A 341 -26.45 4.99 37.96
N ASN A 342 -26.88 5.35 36.76
CA ASN A 342 -26.52 6.64 36.15
C ASN A 342 -27.48 7.70 36.68
N TYR A 343 -27.30 8.15 37.92
CA TYR A 343 -27.93 9.38 38.40
C TYR A 343 -26.91 10.51 38.44
N PHE A 344 -26.97 11.34 37.40
CA PHE A 344 -26.47 12.71 37.42
C PHE A 344 -27.05 13.42 38.65
N ILE A 345 -26.22 13.74 39.63
CA ILE A 345 -26.60 14.69 40.67
C ILE A 345 -26.52 16.07 40.01
N PRO A 346 -27.63 16.81 39.86
CA PRO A 346 -27.57 18.15 39.31
C PRO A 346 -26.72 19.04 40.23
N ILE A 347 -25.75 19.74 39.63
CA ILE A 347 -24.79 20.64 40.28
C ILE A 347 -25.47 21.68 41.20
N ASP A 348 -26.73 22.04 40.89
CA ASP A 348 -27.53 22.96 41.71
C ASP A 348 -27.83 22.44 43.12
N LEU A 349 -27.87 21.13 43.33
CA LEU A 349 -28.10 20.53 44.66
C LEU A 349 -26.84 20.57 45.53
N ILE A 350 -25.66 20.48 44.90
CA ILE A 350 -24.35 20.55 45.57
C ILE A 350 -24.09 21.98 46.06
N ASN A 351 -24.44 22.98 45.25
CA ASN A 351 -24.26 24.40 45.63
C ASN A 351 -25.13 24.83 46.82
N ASN A 352 -26.29 24.20 47.03
CA ASN A 352 -27.15 24.48 48.18
C ASN A 352 -26.71 23.78 49.47
N LEU A 353 -25.90 22.70 49.38
CA LEU A 353 -25.38 21.98 50.56
C LEU A 353 -24.05 22.53 51.07
N ILE A 354 -23.31 23.31 50.25
CA ILE A 354 -22.04 23.95 50.64
C ILE A 354 -22.24 25.24 51.46
N ASN A 355 -23.45 25.81 51.48
CA ASN A 355 -23.77 27.07 52.15
C ASN A 355 -24.54 26.93 53.49
N ILE A 356 -24.39 25.81 54.22
CA ILE A 356 -24.96 25.63 55.57
C ILE A 356 -23.88 25.27 56.58
#